data_AF-G4YSD0-F1
#
_entry.id   AF-G4YSD0-F1
#
_cell.length_a   1.000
_cell.length_b   1.000
_cell.length_c   1.000
_cell.angle_alpha   90.00
_cell.angle_beta   90.00
_cell.angle_gamma   90.00
#
_symmetry.space_group_name_H-M   'P 1'
#
loop_
_entity.id
_entity.type
_entity.pdbx_description
1 polymer ?
#
loop_
_entity_poly.entity_id
_entity_poly.type
_entity_poly.pdbx_seq_one_letter_code
_entity_poly.pdbx_strand_id
1 'polypeptide(L)'
;MRRRKPPRYKGSSMQERRDFLGAYHTYFAALSAFRTEHNRPFVQPVGSCIEQGTKEIIARFTFAKHWQDVTEDEWVQYFLQAKHTAFEDYVALDVAMQKLSIDTKLAEAESRVNRLQANMYKVLEDHTMVDVMFDREQKKLGKYLVASLEPISFKKEIQRRIEQEQNKRYTSNVIEFSRWLTELLASFMVREKSIVPQVDDTKSGPGKPSSSPATGNQQGQGAARSVAAGQSNAAAATNPRKPKRRWPGLMCKSTEHLVKNCPQAQPGEAKRLVEEFWASRKNKSAPPSEAPVQMKRLV
;
A
#
# COMPACT_ATOMS: atom_id res chain seq x y z
N MET A 1 -12.76 -28.97 -4.55
CA MET A 1 -12.90 -27.54 -4.19
C MET A 1 -11.71 -27.11 -3.33
N ARG A 2 -10.92 -26.11 -3.75
CA ARG A 2 -9.87 -25.54 -2.88
C ARG A 2 -10.56 -24.74 -1.76
N ARG A 3 -10.53 -25.25 -0.52
CA ARG A 3 -11.06 -24.52 0.64
C ARG A 3 -10.25 -23.24 0.85
N ARG A 4 -10.92 -22.08 0.84
CA ARG A 4 -10.31 -20.79 1.20
C ARG A 4 -9.89 -20.88 2.68
N LYS A 5 -8.62 -20.63 2.97
CA LYS A 5 -8.12 -20.65 4.35
C LYS A 5 -8.48 -19.33 5.06
N PRO A 6 -8.99 -19.38 6.30
CA PRO A 6 -9.24 -18.17 7.06
C PRO A 6 -7.91 -17.47 7.38
N PRO A 7 -7.88 -16.12 7.39
CA PRO A 7 -6.68 -15.38 7.78
C PRO A 7 -6.35 -15.61 9.26
N ARG A 8 -5.10 -15.37 9.63
CA ARG A 8 -4.60 -15.45 11.01
C ARG A 8 -4.12 -14.09 11.49
N TYR A 9 -4.64 -13.66 12.64
CA TYR A 9 -4.13 -12.47 13.33
C TYR A 9 -3.15 -12.87 14.43
N LYS A 10 -1.98 -12.24 14.43
CA LYS A 10 -0.93 -12.35 15.44
C LYS A 10 -0.23 -11.01 15.73
N GLY A 11 -0.85 -9.93 15.25
CA GLY A 11 -0.28 -8.59 15.30
C GLY A 11 -0.52 -7.92 16.64
N SER A 12 0.05 -6.72 16.77
CA SER A 12 -0.12 -5.85 17.94
C SER A 12 -0.38 -4.39 17.57
N SER A 13 -0.14 -4.01 16.32
CA SER A 13 -0.34 -2.64 15.82
C SER A 13 -1.70 -2.43 15.18
N MET A 14 -2.13 -1.16 15.09
CA MET A 14 -3.33 -0.76 14.36
C MET A 14 -3.25 -1.09 12.86
N GLN A 15 -2.06 -0.98 12.26
CA GLN A 15 -1.86 -1.35 10.85
C GLN A 15 -2.10 -2.85 10.63
N GLU A 16 -1.53 -3.72 11.48
CA GLU A 16 -1.74 -5.16 11.36
C GLU A 16 -3.22 -5.54 11.59
N ARG A 17 -3.96 -4.79 12.44
CA ARG A 17 -5.41 -4.98 12.58
C ARG A 17 -6.15 -4.66 11.29
N ARG A 18 -5.80 -3.56 10.61
CA ARG A 18 -6.38 -3.18 9.31
C ARG A 18 -6.08 -4.23 8.24
N ASP A 19 -4.82 -4.67 8.16
CA ASP A 19 -4.40 -5.69 7.19
C ASP A 19 -5.19 -6.99 7.39
N PHE A 20 -5.35 -7.42 8.65
CA PHE A 20 -6.17 -8.57 8.99
C PHE A 20 -7.65 -8.37 8.62
N LEU A 21 -8.22 -7.20 8.92
CA LEU A 21 -9.61 -6.89 8.60
C LEU A 21 -9.85 -6.93 7.09
N GLY A 22 -8.94 -6.36 6.28
CA GLY A 22 -8.98 -6.45 4.82
C GLY A 22 -8.87 -7.90 4.31
N ALA A 23 -7.97 -8.69 4.89
CA ALA A 23 -7.85 -10.12 4.56
C ALA A 23 -9.11 -10.92 4.95
N TYR A 24 -9.72 -10.60 6.09
CA TYR A 24 -10.94 -11.25 6.56
C TYR A 24 -12.15 -10.89 5.71
N HIS A 25 -12.32 -9.62 5.32
CA HIS A 25 -13.34 -9.20 4.36
C HIS A 25 -13.18 -9.92 3.02
N THR A 26 -11.94 -10.04 2.50
CA THR A 26 -11.66 -10.79 1.27
C THR A 26 -12.05 -12.27 1.41
N TYR A 27 -11.69 -12.91 2.53
CA TYR A 27 -12.07 -14.28 2.85
C TYR A 27 -13.59 -14.45 2.92
N PHE A 28 -14.28 -13.55 3.62
CA PHE A 28 -15.73 -13.55 3.78
C PHE A 28 -16.46 -13.38 2.45
N ALA A 29 -16.05 -12.42 1.61
CA ALA A 29 -16.64 -12.19 0.29
C ALA A 29 -16.47 -13.42 -0.62
N ALA A 30 -15.27 -14.02 -0.60
CA ALA A 30 -14.99 -15.22 -1.37
C ALA A 30 -15.83 -16.43 -0.94
N LEU A 31 -16.14 -16.57 0.35
CA LEU A 31 -17.04 -17.61 0.83
C LEU A 31 -18.50 -17.30 0.52
N SER A 32 -18.91 -16.04 0.67
CA SER A 32 -20.28 -15.61 0.40
C SER A 32 -20.71 -15.85 -1.05
N ALA A 33 -19.76 -15.84 -1.99
CA ALA A 33 -20.00 -16.19 -3.40
C ALA A 33 -20.50 -17.64 -3.62
N PHE A 34 -20.29 -18.55 -2.65
CA PHE A 34 -20.79 -19.94 -2.71
C PHE A 34 -22.10 -20.15 -1.96
N ARG A 35 -22.70 -19.06 -1.43
CA ARG A 35 -23.97 -19.13 -0.74
C ARG A 35 -25.09 -19.33 -1.76
N THR A 36 -25.93 -20.33 -1.51
CA THR A 36 -27.17 -20.59 -2.26
C THR A 36 -28.33 -20.66 -1.28
N GLU A 37 -29.56 -20.78 -1.79
CA GLU A 37 -30.76 -20.97 -0.95
C GLU A 37 -30.65 -22.22 -0.06
N HIS A 38 -29.95 -23.25 -0.53
CA HIS A 38 -29.82 -24.54 0.14
C HIS A 38 -28.46 -24.76 0.80
N ASN A 39 -27.50 -23.84 0.64
CA ASN A 39 -26.16 -23.97 1.19
C ASN A 39 -25.64 -22.63 1.72
N ARG A 40 -25.30 -22.60 3.01
CA ARG A 40 -24.61 -21.47 3.63
C ARG A 40 -23.19 -21.91 4.01
N PRO A 41 -22.16 -21.45 3.28
CA PRO A 41 -20.78 -21.73 3.63
C PRO A 41 -20.46 -21.33 5.07
N PHE A 42 -19.81 -22.23 5.80
CA PHE A 42 -19.32 -21.92 7.14
C PHE A 42 -18.21 -20.88 7.06
N VAL A 43 -18.42 -19.74 7.72
CA VAL A 43 -17.42 -18.68 7.89
C VAL A 43 -16.81 -18.84 9.27
N GLN A 44 -15.48 -18.92 9.33
CA GLN A 44 -14.76 -19.00 10.60
C GLN A 44 -14.96 -17.70 11.40
N PRO A 45 -15.43 -17.73 12.66
CA PRO A 45 -15.54 -16.54 13.51
C PRO A 45 -14.22 -15.78 13.64
N VAL A 46 -14.29 -14.46 13.77
CA VAL A 46 -13.18 -13.54 14.01
C VAL A 46 -12.45 -13.88 15.30
N GLY A 47 -13.12 -14.28 16.38
CA GLY A 47 -12.45 -14.74 17.60
C GLY A 47 -11.64 -16.02 17.39
N SER A 48 -12.10 -16.89 16.48
CA SER A 48 -11.36 -18.06 15.99
C SER A 48 -10.29 -17.67 14.96
N CYS A 49 -10.29 -16.40 14.50
CA CYS A 49 -9.33 -15.62 13.72
C CYS A 49 -7.88 -15.56 14.21
N ILE A 50 -7.74 -15.62 15.53
CA ILE A 50 -6.68 -14.99 16.29
C ILE A 50 -5.79 -16.06 16.90
N GLU A 51 -4.47 -15.84 16.90
CA GLU A 51 -3.53 -16.72 17.58
C GLU A 51 -3.76 -16.70 19.09
N GLN A 52 -3.71 -17.87 19.75
CA GLN A 52 -4.07 -18.03 21.16
C GLN A 52 -3.38 -17.02 22.09
N GLY A 53 -2.06 -16.88 21.99
CA GLY A 53 -1.32 -15.92 22.83
C GLY A 53 -1.72 -14.46 22.58
N THR A 54 -2.01 -14.10 21.32
CA THR A 54 -2.52 -12.77 20.97
C THR A 54 -3.92 -12.56 21.55
N LYS A 55 -4.77 -13.59 21.47
CA LYS A 55 -6.14 -13.57 22.00
C LYS A 55 -6.14 -13.35 23.51
N GLU A 56 -5.26 -14.03 24.25
CA GLU A 56 -5.10 -13.88 25.69
C GLU A 56 -4.63 -12.47 26.08
N ILE A 57 -3.66 -11.91 25.36
CA ILE A 57 -3.17 -10.54 25.60
C ILE A 57 -4.30 -9.53 25.39
N ILE A 58 -5.02 -9.62 24.28
CA ILE A 58 -6.11 -8.67 23.97
C ILE A 58 -7.24 -8.79 24.98
N ALA A 59 -7.67 -10.01 25.29
CA ALA A 59 -8.71 -10.26 26.30
C ALA A 59 -8.36 -9.62 27.65
N ARG A 60 -7.14 -9.83 28.12
CA ARG A 60 -6.68 -9.33 29.41
C ARG A 60 -6.55 -7.80 29.44
N PHE A 61 -5.86 -7.22 28.45
CA PHE A 61 -5.48 -5.81 28.50
C PHE A 61 -6.47 -4.85 27.82
N THR A 62 -7.27 -5.33 26.87
CA THR A 62 -8.25 -4.49 26.15
C THR A 62 -9.65 -4.67 26.71
N PHE A 63 -10.07 -5.92 26.94
CA PHE A 63 -11.43 -6.22 27.40
C PHE A 63 -11.54 -6.39 28.92
N ALA A 64 -10.42 -6.48 29.64
CA ALA A 64 -10.37 -6.82 31.06
C ALA A 64 -11.14 -8.12 31.39
N LYS A 65 -11.03 -9.13 30.51
CA LYS A 65 -11.73 -10.41 30.61
C LYS A 65 -10.79 -11.59 30.41
N HIS A 66 -11.25 -12.79 30.77
CA HIS A 66 -10.66 -14.02 30.25
C HIS A 66 -11.05 -14.20 28.78
N TRP A 67 -10.17 -14.81 27.97
CA TRP A 67 -10.36 -14.91 26.51
C TRP A 67 -11.58 -15.73 26.09
N GLN A 68 -12.07 -16.61 26.98
CA GLN A 68 -13.29 -17.40 26.76
C GLN A 68 -14.57 -16.58 26.98
N ASP A 69 -14.48 -15.47 27.72
CA ASP A 69 -15.63 -14.63 28.07
C ASP A 69 -15.82 -13.46 27.09
N VAL A 70 -14.89 -13.28 26.14
CA VAL A 70 -14.99 -12.25 25.10
C VAL A 70 -15.90 -12.76 23.99
N THR A 71 -16.99 -12.04 23.73
CA THR A 71 -17.98 -12.43 22.72
C THR A 71 -17.45 -12.22 21.31
N GLU A 72 -18.07 -12.88 20.33
CA GLU A 72 -17.72 -12.68 18.92
C GLU A 72 -17.93 -11.22 18.47
N ASP A 73 -19.00 -10.57 18.93
CA ASP A 73 -19.25 -9.17 18.62
C ASP A 73 -18.17 -8.25 19.20
N GLU A 74 -17.66 -8.53 20.40
CA GLU A 74 -16.53 -7.80 20.98
C GLU A 74 -15.27 -7.94 20.12
N TRP A 75 -14.97 -9.16 19.65
CA TRP A 75 -13.86 -9.38 18.71
C TRP A 75 -14.04 -8.59 17.41
N VAL A 76 -15.24 -8.62 16.83
CA VAL A 76 -15.56 -7.86 15.61
C VAL A 76 -15.35 -6.36 15.84
N GLN A 77 -15.90 -5.80 16.91
CA GLN A 77 -15.77 -4.38 17.23
C GLN A 77 -14.31 -3.96 17.44
N TYR A 78 -13.51 -4.78 18.11
CA TYR A 78 -12.09 -4.52 18.31
C TYR A 78 -11.29 -4.37 17.01
N PHE A 79 -11.61 -5.17 15.98
CA PHE A 79 -10.99 -5.00 14.67
C PHE A 79 -11.59 -3.85 13.87
N LEU A 80 -12.90 -3.60 13.97
CA LEU A 80 -13.56 -2.47 13.30
C LEU A 80 -13.02 -1.11 13.79
N GLN A 81 -12.63 -1.01 15.06
CA GLN A 81 -11.93 0.18 15.58
C GLN A 81 -10.70 0.57 14.76
N ALA A 82 -10.04 -0.39 14.10
CA ALA A 82 -8.87 -0.10 13.27
C ALA A 82 -9.17 0.69 11.99
N LYS A 83 -10.45 0.75 11.57
CA LYS A 83 -10.92 1.61 10.47
C LYS A 83 -11.04 3.07 10.87
N HIS A 84 -11.14 3.36 12.16
CA HIS A 84 -11.23 4.72 12.66
C HIS A 84 -9.84 5.19 13.09
N THR A 85 -9.46 6.36 12.61
CA THR A 85 -8.32 7.07 13.17
C THR A 85 -8.78 7.84 14.40
N ALA A 86 -7.96 7.83 15.46
CA ALA A 86 -8.19 8.67 16.64
C ALA A 86 -7.92 10.15 16.35
N PHE A 87 -7.16 10.45 15.28
CA PHE A 87 -6.77 11.80 14.90
C PHE A 87 -6.72 11.95 13.37
N GLU A 88 -7.51 12.87 12.83
CA GLU A 88 -7.55 13.18 11.41
C GLU A 88 -6.43 14.16 11.06
N ASP A 89 -5.27 13.64 10.65
CA ASP A 89 -4.12 14.47 10.26
C ASP A 89 -4.29 15.01 8.82
N TYR A 90 -5.12 16.04 8.69
CA TYR A 90 -5.35 16.72 7.42
C TYR A 90 -4.09 17.36 6.85
N VAL A 91 -3.11 17.74 7.68
CA VAL A 91 -1.87 18.38 7.23
C VAL A 91 -1.00 17.35 6.52
N ALA A 92 -0.80 16.18 7.13
CA ALA A 92 -0.11 15.06 6.48
C ALA A 92 -0.83 14.63 5.19
N LEU A 93 -2.17 14.58 5.23
CA LEU A 93 -2.98 14.25 4.05
C LEU A 93 -2.80 15.25 2.93
N ASP A 94 -2.86 16.55 3.21
CA ASP A 94 -2.66 17.61 2.23
C ASP A 94 -1.29 17.48 1.55
N VAL A 95 -0.23 17.21 2.32
CA VAL A 95 1.13 16.99 1.79
C VAL A 95 1.22 15.73 0.92
N ALA A 96 0.54 14.64 1.29
CA ALA A 96 0.52 13.42 0.51
C ALA A 96 -0.27 13.60 -0.80
N MET A 97 -1.43 14.25 -0.74
CA MET A 97 -2.32 14.50 -1.87
C MET A 97 -1.70 15.46 -2.91
N GLN A 98 -0.86 16.41 -2.49
CA GLN A 98 -0.11 17.28 -3.42
C GLN A 98 0.81 16.52 -4.38
N LYS A 99 1.19 15.29 -4.05
CA LYS A 99 2.03 14.44 -4.91
C LYS A 99 1.23 13.68 -5.95
N LEU A 100 -0.11 13.73 -5.90
CA LEU A 100 -0.94 13.13 -6.93
C LEU A 100 -0.79 13.89 -8.24
N SER A 101 -0.62 13.14 -9.32
CA SER A 101 -0.68 13.65 -10.67
C SER A 101 -1.42 12.64 -11.55
N ILE A 102 -2.13 13.14 -12.55
CA ILE A 102 -2.71 12.28 -13.57
C ILE A 102 -1.59 11.69 -14.44
N ASP A 103 -1.69 10.40 -14.78
CA ASP A 103 -0.69 9.76 -15.65
C ASP A 103 -0.98 10.08 -17.11
N THR A 104 -0.31 11.10 -17.65
CA THR A 104 -0.48 11.56 -19.04
C THR A 104 0.09 10.59 -20.08
N LYS A 105 0.76 9.51 -19.67
CA LYS A 105 1.33 8.51 -20.59
C LYS A 105 0.35 7.43 -20.99
N LEU A 106 -0.76 7.26 -20.25
CA LEU A 106 -1.79 6.28 -20.60
C LEU A 106 -2.58 6.76 -21.83
N ALA A 107 -2.95 5.83 -22.72
CA ALA A 107 -3.54 6.18 -24.01
C ALA A 107 -5.02 6.60 -23.90
N GLU A 108 -5.78 5.97 -23.00
CA GLU A 108 -7.20 6.20 -22.82
C GLU A 108 -7.47 7.15 -21.65
N ALA A 109 -8.42 8.08 -21.83
CA ALA A 109 -8.84 9.02 -20.78
C ALA A 109 -9.34 8.29 -19.53
N GLU A 110 -10.12 7.22 -19.71
CA GLU A 110 -10.64 6.41 -18.61
C GLU A 110 -9.50 5.76 -17.80
N SER A 111 -8.49 5.20 -18.46
CA SER A 111 -7.30 4.66 -17.81
C SER A 111 -6.58 5.72 -16.96
N ARG A 112 -6.47 6.96 -17.46
CA ARG A 112 -5.85 8.09 -16.74
C ARG A 112 -6.61 8.44 -15.45
N VAL A 113 -7.93 8.59 -15.54
CA VAL A 113 -8.77 8.95 -14.39
C VAL A 113 -8.84 7.80 -13.39
N ASN A 114 -9.03 6.56 -13.84
CA ASN A 114 -9.07 5.38 -12.97
C ASN A 114 -7.75 5.22 -12.20
N ARG A 115 -6.61 5.43 -12.84
CA ARG A 115 -5.29 5.41 -12.16
C ARG A 115 -5.18 6.51 -11.10
N LEU A 116 -5.62 7.73 -11.43
CA LEU A 116 -5.61 8.85 -10.49
C LEU A 116 -6.49 8.56 -9.26
N GLN A 117 -7.72 8.06 -9.48
CA GLN A 117 -8.63 7.68 -8.41
C GLN A 117 -8.06 6.57 -7.53
N ALA A 118 -7.46 5.53 -8.12
CA ALA A 118 -6.83 4.45 -7.37
C ALA A 118 -5.68 4.96 -6.49
N ASN A 119 -4.85 5.86 -7.03
CA ASN A 119 -3.77 6.49 -6.26
C ASN A 119 -4.31 7.37 -5.13
N MET A 120 -5.38 8.14 -5.37
CA MET A 120 -6.06 8.93 -4.34
C MET A 120 -6.62 8.05 -3.22
N TYR A 121 -7.36 6.99 -3.58
CA TYR A 121 -7.88 6.02 -2.61
C TYR A 121 -6.77 5.41 -1.76
N LYS A 122 -5.65 5.04 -2.37
CA LYS A 122 -4.50 4.50 -1.64
C LYS A 122 -3.93 5.50 -0.63
N VAL A 123 -3.80 6.77 -0.99
CA VAL A 123 -3.35 7.82 -0.05
C VAL A 123 -4.32 7.95 1.12
N LEU A 124 -5.63 7.88 0.86
CA LEU A 124 -6.65 7.90 1.91
C LEU A 124 -6.57 6.68 2.83
N GLU A 125 -6.32 5.48 2.28
CA GLU A 125 -6.12 4.25 3.04
C GLU A 125 -4.88 4.34 3.93
N ASP A 126 -3.76 4.82 3.39
CA ASP A 126 -2.50 4.99 4.10
C ASP A 126 -2.65 5.98 5.29
N HIS A 127 -3.65 6.85 5.27
CA HIS A 127 -3.95 7.80 6.35
C HIS A 127 -5.19 7.42 7.16
N THR A 128 -5.86 6.30 6.83
CA THR A 128 -7.09 5.86 7.51
C THR A 128 -8.21 6.93 7.46
N MET A 129 -8.33 7.64 6.34
CA MET A 129 -9.29 8.75 6.16
C MET A 129 -10.30 8.52 5.02
N VAL A 130 -10.42 7.29 4.50
CA VAL A 130 -11.35 6.98 3.40
C VAL A 130 -12.77 7.40 3.75
N ASP A 131 -13.36 6.83 4.80
CA ASP A 131 -14.77 7.05 5.14
C ASP A 131 -15.06 8.52 5.43
N VAL A 132 -14.23 9.17 6.26
CA VAL A 132 -14.38 10.60 6.60
C VAL A 132 -14.37 11.48 5.35
N MET A 133 -13.49 11.19 4.39
CA MET A 133 -13.35 12.02 3.20
C MET A 133 -14.51 11.85 2.22
N PHE A 134 -15.08 10.65 2.12
CA PHE A 134 -16.25 10.39 1.28
C PHE A 134 -17.57 10.81 1.94
N ASP A 135 -17.66 10.79 3.27
CA ASP A 135 -18.90 11.16 3.97
C ASP A 135 -19.02 12.67 4.20
N ARG A 136 -17.91 13.34 4.52
CA ARG A 136 -17.92 14.74 4.98
C ARG A 136 -17.15 15.70 4.08
N GLU A 137 -16.07 15.24 3.44
CA GLU A 137 -15.09 16.10 2.75
C GLU A 137 -15.02 15.92 1.23
N GLN A 138 -16.13 15.54 0.59
CA GLN A 138 -16.15 15.29 -0.87
C GLN A 138 -15.69 16.51 -1.70
N LYS A 139 -16.00 17.72 -1.21
CA LYS A 139 -15.51 18.98 -1.83
C LYS A 139 -13.99 19.07 -1.82
N LYS A 140 -13.34 18.64 -0.73
CA LYS A 140 -11.87 18.63 -0.60
C LYS A 140 -11.25 17.59 -1.53
N LEU A 141 -11.86 16.41 -1.67
CA LEU A 141 -11.46 15.40 -2.66
C LEU A 141 -11.51 15.96 -4.10
N GLY A 142 -12.60 16.65 -4.47
CA GLY A 142 -12.69 17.32 -5.77
C GLY A 142 -11.56 18.31 -6.01
N LYS A 143 -11.19 19.10 -4.99
CA LYS A 143 -10.05 20.04 -5.08
C LYS A 143 -8.72 19.32 -5.32
N TYR A 144 -8.47 18.20 -4.64
CA TYR A 144 -7.26 17.41 -4.88
C TYR A 144 -7.20 16.86 -6.30
N LEU A 145 -8.31 16.32 -6.79
CA LEU A 145 -8.38 15.80 -8.16
C LEU A 145 -8.07 16.91 -9.17
N VAL A 146 -8.70 18.08 -9.06
CA VAL A 146 -8.42 19.25 -9.93
C VAL A 146 -6.95 19.68 -9.84
N ALA A 147 -6.38 19.69 -8.63
CA ALA A 147 -4.99 20.09 -8.42
C ALA A 147 -4.00 19.13 -9.12
N SER A 148 -4.33 17.84 -9.18
CA SER A 148 -3.52 16.78 -9.79
C SER A 148 -3.61 16.69 -11.33
N LEU A 149 -4.47 17.50 -11.96
CA LEU A 149 -4.67 17.42 -13.41
C LEU A 149 -3.50 18.02 -14.20
N GLU A 150 -3.17 17.32 -15.29
CA GLU A 150 -2.24 17.75 -16.32
C GLU A 150 -2.82 17.32 -17.69
N PRO A 151 -2.51 18.04 -18.79
CA PRO A 151 -1.68 19.25 -18.89
C PRO A 151 -2.33 20.50 -18.25
N ILE A 152 -1.55 21.57 -18.06
CA ILE A 152 -2.02 22.84 -17.43
C ILE A 152 -3.19 23.45 -18.20
N SER A 153 -3.21 23.34 -19.53
CA SER A 153 -4.31 23.80 -20.39
C SER A 153 -5.63 23.10 -20.02
N PHE A 154 -5.59 21.78 -19.86
CA PHE A 154 -6.74 21.00 -19.42
C PHE A 154 -7.18 21.38 -18.00
N LYS A 155 -6.23 21.49 -17.07
CA LYS A 155 -6.51 21.90 -15.69
C LYS A 155 -7.24 23.25 -15.61
N LYS A 156 -6.78 24.26 -16.36
CA LYS A 156 -7.42 25.59 -16.44
C LYS A 156 -8.84 25.51 -17.01
N GLU A 157 -9.06 24.69 -18.03
CA GLU A 157 -10.40 24.49 -18.60
C GLU A 157 -11.35 23.84 -17.61
N ILE A 158 -10.88 22.86 -16.82
CA ILE A 158 -11.68 22.26 -15.75
C ILE A 158 -11.99 23.29 -14.65
N GLN A 159 -11.00 24.06 -14.20
CA GLN A 159 -11.20 25.12 -13.20
C GLN A 159 -12.28 26.13 -13.67
N ARG A 160 -12.16 26.63 -14.91
CA ARG A 160 -13.14 27.53 -15.53
C ARG A 160 -14.52 26.91 -15.60
N ARG A 161 -14.64 25.62 -15.93
CA ARG A 161 -15.93 24.92 -16.01
C ARG A 161 -16.57 24.73 -14.64
N ILE A 162 -15.80 24.43 -13.60
CA ILE A 162 -16.33 24.25 -12.25
C ILE A 162 -16.98 25.53 -11.70
N GLU A 163 -16.47 26.70 -12.09
CA GLU A 163 -17.03 28.01 -11.71
C GLU A 163 -18.37 28.31 -12.40
N GLN A 164 -18.74 27.59 -13.46
CA GLN A 164 -20.01 27.80 -14.16
C GLN A 164 -21.19 27.26 -13.34
N GLU A 165 -22.28 28.02 -13.27
CA GLU A 165 -23.49 27.69 -12.51
C GLU A 165 -24.02 26.28 -12.82
N GLN A 166 -24.03 25.91 -14.11
CA GLN A 166 -24.48 24.62 -14.60
C GLN A 166 -23.70 23.41 -14.05
N ASN A 167 -22.46 23.63 -13.57
CA ASN A 167 -21.56 22.56 -13.11
C ASN A 167 -21.42 22.52 -11.58
N LYS A 168 -22.16 23.35 -10.83
CA LYS A 168 -22.10 23.36 -9.37
C LYS A 168 -22.41 22.01 -8.74
N ARG A 169 -23.27 21.20 -9.37
CA ARG A 169 -23.61 19.84 -8.93
C ARG A 169 -22.39 18.92 -8.75
N TYR A 170 -21.32 19.15 -9.52
CA TYR A 170 -20.10 18.34 -9.46
C TYR A 170 -19.20 18.72 -8.28
N THR A 171 -19.36 19.92 -7.72
CA THR A 171 -18.49 20.37 -6.63
C THR A 171 -18.75 19.63 -5.32
N SER A 172 -19.99 19.17 -5.10
CA SER A 172 -20.41 18.49 -3.87
C SER A 172 -20.35 16.98 -3.95
N ASN A 173 -20.20 16.39 -5.14
CA ASN A 173 -20.20 14.95 -5.33
C ASN A 173 -18.98 14.51 -6.15
N VAL A 174 -18.01 13.89 -5.48
CA VAL A 174 -16.74 13.47 -6.09
C VAL A 174 -16.91 12.35 -7.13
N ILE A 175 -17.94 11.52 -6.98
CA ILE A 175 -18.23 10.42 -7.89
C ILE A 175 -18.76 10.98 -9.22
N GLU A 176 -19.75 11.86 -9.15
CA GLU A 176 -20.29 12.56 -10.32
C GLU A 176 -19.21 13.43 -10.98
N PHE A 177 -18.40 14.13 -10.18
CA PHE A 177 -17.25 14.89 -10.67
C PHE A 177 -16.29 14.03 -11.47
N SER A 178 -15.98 12.82 -10.98
CA SER A 178 -15.04 11.93 -11.64
C SER A 178 -15.57 11.41 -12.99
N ARG A 179 -16.86 11.05 -13.06
CA ARG A 179 -17.49 10.63 -14.33
C ARG A 179 -17.43 11.74 -15.36
N TRP A 180 -17.79 12.95 -14.95
CA TRP A 180 -17.71 14.15 -15.78
C TRP A 180 -16.27 14.48 -16.22
N LEU A 181 -15.30 14.34 -15.32
CA LEU A 181 -13.89 14.54 -15.62
C LEU A 181 -13.39 13.60 -16.72
N THR A 182 -13.80 12.33 -16.69
CA THR A 182 -13.45 11.33 -17.73
C THR A 182 -13.98 11.74 -19.10
N GLU A 183 -15.24 12.18 -19.19
CA GLU A 183 -15.84 12.64 -20.46
C GLU A 183 -15.12 13.88 -21.03
N LEU A 184 -14.79 14.83 -20.15
CA LEU A 184 -14.07 16.04 -20.55
C LEU A 184 -12.64 15.77 -20.97
N LEU A 185 -11.95 14.86 -20.27
CA LEU A 185 -10.60 14.46 -20.63
C LEU A 185 -10.58 13.75 -21.99
N ALA A 186 -11.53 12.85 -22.24
CA ALA A 186 -11.67 12.19 -23.54
C ALA A 186 -11.86 13.22 -24.67
N SER A 187 -12.79 14.17 -24.47
CA SER A 187 -13.05 15.25 -25.43
C SER A 187 -11.84 16.16 -25.64
N PHE A 188 -11.08 16.43 -24.58
CA PHE A 188 -9.85 17.22 -24.65
C PHE A 188 -8.75 16.49 -25.44
N MET A 189 -8.54 15.20 -25.17
CA MET A 189 -7.52 14.39 -25.84
C MET A 189 -7.80 14.22 -27.34
N VAL A 190 -9.07 14.10 -27.75
CA VAL A 190 -9.44 14.09 -29.18
C VAL A 190 -9.06 15.41 -29.85
N ARG A 191 -9.40 16.54 -29.21
CA ARG A 191 -9.04 17.88 -29.74
C ARG A 191 -7.54 18.08 -29.82
N GLU A 192 -6.76 17.67 -28.81
CA GLU A 192 -5.29 17.75 -28.87
C GLU A 192 -4.71 16.94 -30.03
N LYS A 193 -5.21 15.72 -30.26
CA LYS A 193 -4.76 14.87 -31.38
C LYS A 193 -5.06 15.49 -32.75
N SER A 194 -6.15 16.26 -32.88
CA SER A 194 -6.47 16.98 -34.11
C SER A 194 -5.61 18.23 -34.35
N ILE A 195 -4.93 18.76 -33.32
CA ILE A 195 -4.08 19.95 -33.40
C ILE A 195 -2.63 19.56 -33.74
N VAL A 196 -2.18 18.35 -33.39
CA VAL A 196 -0.88 17.82 -33.82
C VAL A 196 -1.00 17.40 -35.29
N PRO A 197 -0.24 17.98 -36.23
CA PRO A 197 -0.18 17.47 -37.59
C PRO A 197 0.21 16.00 -37.52
N GLN A 198 -0.63 15.12 -38.08
CA GLN A 198 -0.15 13.81 -38.50
C GLN A 198 1.00 14.09 -39.47
N VAL A 199 2.24 13.90 -39.03
CA VAL A 199 3.31 13.59 -39.96
C VAL A 199 2.94 12.23 -40.52
N ASP A 200 2.15 12.27 -41.59
CA ASP A 200 1.92 11.12 -42.44
C ASP A 200 3.29 10.64 -42.91
N ASP A 201 3.74 9.49 -42.42
CA ASP A 201 4.68 8.65 -43.13
C ASP A 201 3.96 8.09 -44.37
N THR A 202 3.71 8.97 -45.34
CA THR A 202 3.31 8.58 -46.69
C THR A 202 4.56 8.07 -47.40
N LYS A 203 4.81 6.76 -47.30
CA LYS A 203 5.45 6.01 -48.40
C LYS A 203 4.45 5.02 -48.97
N SER A 204 3.50 5.55 -49.73
CA SER A 204 2.80 4.81 -50.77
C SER A 204 3.62 4.91 -52.06
N GLY A 205 4.35 3.85 -52.39
CA GLY A 205 4.83 3.56 -53.75
C GLY A 205 4.04 2.36 -54.30
N PRO A 206 3.52 2.39 -55.54
CA PRO A 206 2.61 1.37 -56.05
C PRO A 206 3.34 0.25 -56.83
N GLY A 207 2.74 -0.95 -56.87
CA GLY A 207 2.95 -1.94 -57.95
C GLY A 207 3.44 -3.33 -57.52
N LYS A 208 2.68 -4.37 -57.89
CA LYS A 208 2.75 -5.80 -57.52
C LYS A 208 3.32 -6.64 -58.71
N PRO A 209 3.20 -7.98 -58.74
CA PRO A 209 4.13 -9.06 -58.34
C PRO A 209 4.74 -9.85 -59.54
N SER A 210 5.66 -10.83 -59.31
CA SER A 210 5.67 -12.16 -60.00
C SER A 210 6.96 -12.99 -59.75
N SER A 211 6.73 -14.28 -59.43
CA SER A 211 7.45 -15.52 -59.83
C SER A 211 8.95 -15.77 -59.54
N SER A 212 9.18 -16.79 -58.68
CA SER A 212 10.26 -17.81 -58.67
C SER A 212 10.52 -18.46 -60.07
N PRO A 213 11.53 -19.33 -60.34
CA PRO A 213 12.14 -20.39 -59.50
C PRO A 213 13.69 -20.51 -59.68
N ALA A 214 14.49 -21.44 -59.16
CA ALA A 214 14.30 -22.85 -58.86
C ALA A 214 15.50 -23.43 -58.06
N THR A 215 15.23 -24.57 -57.40
CA THR A 215 16.07 -25.79 -57.23
C THR A 215 17.39 -25.77 -56.45
N GLY A 216 17.49 -26.68 -55.46
CA GLY A 216 18.80 -27.22 -55.06
C GLY A 216 18.91 -27.93 -53.71
N ASN A 217 18.23 -29.06 -53.54
CA ASN A 217 18.62 -30.27 -52.77
C ASN A 217 19.22 -30.23 -51.33
N GLN A 218 18.49 -30.95 -50.45
CA GLN A 218 18.87 -32.13 -49.66
C GLN A 218 20.09 -32.11 -48.69
N GLN A 219 19.74 -32.31 -47.41
CA GLN A 219 20.26 -33.30 -46.44
C GLN A 219 21.77 -33.56 -46.29
N GLY A 220 22.24 -33.43 -45.05
CA GLY A 220 23.47 -34.09 -44.58
C GLY A 220 23.68 -33.92 -43.07
N GLN A 221 23.47 -34.99 -42.31
CA GLN A 221 23.89 -35.15 -40.92
C GLN A 221 25.42 -35.35 -40.86
N GLY A 222 26.07 -34.96 -39.76
CA GLY A 222 27.45 -35.37 -39.50
C GLY A 222 28.10 -34.68 -38.30
N ALA A 223 28.18 -35.41 -37.18
CA ALA A 223 28.94 -35.04 -36.00
C ALA A 223 30.45 -35.27 -36.20
N ALA A 224 31.30 -34.44 -35.58
CA ALA A 224 32.37 -34.85 -34.63
C ALA A 224 33.50 -33.81 -34.45
N ARG A 225 33.72 -33.46 -33.17
CA ARG A 225 34.99 -33.32 -32.43
C ARG A 225 36.23 -32.65 -33.07
N SER A 226 36.72 -31.62 -32.38
CA SER A 226 38.11 -31.49 -31.85
C SER A 226 38.11 -30.45 -30.72
N VAL A 227 38.31 -30.79 -29.43
CA VAL A 227 39.55 -31.05 -28.65
C VAL A 227 40.72 -30.07 -28.84
N ALA A 228 40.93 -29.20 -27.84
CA ALA A 228 42.21 -28.81 -27.21
C ALA A 228 41.87 -27.79 -26.09
N ALA A 229 41.77 -28.17 -24.82
CA ALA A 229 42.84 -28.43 -23.84
C ALA A 229 43.69 -27.19 -23.49
N GLY A 230 43.54 -26.70 -22.25
CA GLY A 230 44.31 -25.55 -21.73
C GLY A 230 43.94 -25.10 -20.30
N GLN A 231 43.90 -26.03 -19.35
CA GLN A 231 44.19 -25.93 -17.90
C GLN A 231 43.77 -24.69 -17.06
N SER A 232 42.74 -24.94 -16.25
CA SER A 232 42.66 -24.78 -14.79
C SER A 232 43.60 -23.84 -14.03
N ASN A 233 42.99 -22.94 -13.23
CA ASN A 233 43.28 -22.87 -11.79
C ASN A 233 42.01 -22.51 -10.99
N ALA A 234 41.81 -23.26 -9.90
CA ALA A 234 40.67 -23.17 -9.01
C ALA A 234 40.84 -22.07 -7.96
N ALA A 235 39.79 -21.31 -7.68
CA ALA A 235 39.60 -20.62 -6.40
C ALA A 235 38.11 -20.43 -6.11
N ALA A 236 37.74 -20.68 -4.86
CA ALA A 236 36.39 -20.92 -4.38
C ALA A 236 35.40 -19.78 -4.62
N ALA A 237 34.17 -20.17 -4.95
CA ALA A 237 33.02 -19.31 -5.09
C ALA A 237 32.61 -18.66 -3.75
N THR A 238 32.51 -17.34 -3.73
CA THR A 238 31.67 -16.61 -2.77
C THR A 238 30.69 -15.70 -3.51
N ASN A 239 29.40 -16.04 -3.41
CA ASN A 239 28.26 -15.23 -3.87
C ASN A 239 28.39 -13.76 -3.43
N PRO A 240 28.17 -12.77 -4.31
CA PRO A 240 28.08 -11.38 -3.89
C PRO A 240 26.75 -11.18 -3.12
N ARG A 241 26.85 -11.06 -1.79
CA ARG A 241 25.73 -10.64 -0.94
C ARG A 241 25.35 -9.20 -1.28
N LYS A 242 24.06 -8.96 -1.51
CA LYS A 242 23.44 -7.63 -1.66
C LYS A 242 23.88 -6.70 -0.51
N PRO A 243 24.15 -5.41 -0.76
CA PRO A 243 24.61 -4.50 0.27
C PRO A 243 23.52 -4.29 1.33
N LYS A 244 23.85 -4.59 2.60
CA LYS A 244 23.02 -4.20 3.75
C LYS A 244 22.89 -2.68 3.75
N ARG A 245 21.67 -2.16 3.68
CA ARG A 245 21.37 -0.72 3.85
C ARG A 245 21.99 -0.26 5.19
N ARG A 246 23.05 0.54 5.11
CA ARG A 246 23.64 1.19 6.29
C ARG A 246 22.85 2.46 6.58
N TRP A 247 22.34 2.53 7.80
CA TRP A 247 21.71 3.75 8.31
C TRP A 247 22.79 4.84 8.45
N PRO A 248 22.53 6.08 8.01
CA PRO A 248 23.46 7.18 8.19
C PRO A 248 23.83 7.37 9.66
N GLY A 249 25.10 7.63 9.95
CA GLY A 249 25.56 8.03 11.28
C GLY A 249 24.77 9.26 11.74
N LEU A 250 24.17 9.21 12.93
CA LEU A 250 23.29 10.28 13.43
C LEU A 250 24.00 11.63 13.53
N MET A 251 25.32 11.64 13.77
CA MET A 251 26.11 12.87 13.92
C MET A 251 26.72 13.36 12.59
N CYS A 252 27.37 12.47 11.82
CA CYS A 252 28.09 12.87 10.61
C CYS A 252 27.34 12.59 9.29
N LYS A 253 26.18 11.91 9.35
CA LYS A 253 25.37 11.47 8.20
C LYS A 253 26.10 10.56 7.19
N SER A 254 27.31 10.08 7.51
CA SER A 254 28.05 9.13 6.68
C SER A 254 27.48 7.72 6.81
N THR A 255 27.52 6.96 5.73
CA THR A 255 27.15 5.53 5.67
C THR A 255 28.38 4.61 5.71
N GLU A 256 29.59 5.16 5.76
CA GLU A 256 30.85 4.41 5.64
C GLU A 256 31.23 3.63 6.91
N HIS A 257 30.72 4.04 8.07
CA HIS A 257 30.94 3.39 9.36
C HIS A 257 29.60 3.11 10.08
N LEU A 258 29.62 2.19 11.05
CA LEU A 258 28.46 1.96 11.90
C LEU A 258 28.28 3.16 12.84
N VAL A 259 27.05 3.50 13.24
CA VAL A 259 26.75 4.61 14.17
C VAL A 259 27.64 4.57 15.43
N LYS A 260 27.92 3.37 15.94
CA LYS A 260 28.80 3.12 17.10
C LYS A 260 30.30 3.40 16.86
N ASN A 261 30.73 3.50 15.61
CA ASN A 261 32.11 3.72 15.20
C ASN A 261 32.27 5.10 14.53
N CYS A 262 31.42 6.07 14.89
CA CYS A 262 31.47 7.40 14.31
C CYS A 262 32.69 8.17 14.82
N PRO A 263 33.59 8.66 13.93
CA PRO A 263 34.77 9.41 14.35
C PRO A 263 34.43 10.79 14.94
N GLN A 264 33.18 11.24 14.81
CA GLN A 264 32.66 12.47 15.43
C GLN A 264 31.95 12.20 16.77
N ALA A 265 31.78 10.94 17.19
CA ALA A 265 31.25 10.60 18.51
C ALA A 265 32.40 10.59 19.53
N GLN A 266 32.18 11.13 20.73
CA GLN A 266 33.21 11.08 21.77
C GLN A 266 33.45 9.63 22.24
N PRO A 267 34.71 9.21 22.49
CA PRO A 267 35.01 7.86 22.95
C PRO A 267 34.25 7.55 24.25
N GLY A 268 33.39 6.52 24.23
CA GLY A 268 32.63 6.08 25.40
C GLY A 268 31.21 6.63 25.53
N GLU A 269 30.82 7.65 24.76
CA GLU A 269 29.49 8.28 24.82
C GLU A 269 28.37 7.30 24.46
N ALA A 270 28.56 6.52 23.38
CA ALA A 270 27.59 5.51 22.95
C ALA A 270 27.40 4.39 23.99
N LYS A 271 28.46 4.03 24.73
CA LYS A 271 28.37 3.01 25.79
C LYS A 271 27.60 3.56 27.00
N ARG A 272 27.90 4.81 27.39
CA ARG A 272 27.19 5.50 28.48
C ARG A 272 25.70 5.64 28.20
N LEU A 273 25.31 6.07 26.99
CA LEU A 273 23.91 6.23 26.62
C LEU A 273 23.14 4.90 26.62
N VAL A 274 23.79 3.80 26.24
CA VAL A 274 23.19 2.46 26.30
C VAL A 274 23.03 2.01 27.75
N GLU A 275 24.04 2.21 28.60
CA GLU A 275 23.98 1.86 30.03
C GLU A 275 22.91 2.67 30.78
N GLU A 276 22.82 3.98 30.50
CA GLU A 276 21.83 4.89 31.07
C GLU A 276 20.40 4.52 30.63
N PHE A 277 20.23 4.13 29.36
CA PHE A 277 18.95 3.61 28.86
C PHE A 277 18.52 2.32 29.58
N TRP A 278 19.44 1.38 29.81
CA TRP A 278 19.14 0.13 30.53
C TRP A 278 18.90 0.37 32.03
N ALA A 279 19.63 1.30 32.66
CA ALA A 279 19.44 1.67 34.06
C ALA A 279 18.09 2.36 34.31
N SER A 280 17.69 3.29 33.43
CA SER A 280 16.38 3.98 33.49
C SER A 280 15.21 3.00 33.38
N ARG A 281 15.41 1.90 32.66
CA ARG A 281 14.39 0.85 32.49
C ARG A 281 14.26 -0.06 33.71
N LYS A 282 15.33 -0.26 34.50
CA LYS A 282 15.29 -1.02 35.78
C LYS A 282 14.69 -0.23 36.94
N ASN A 283 14.86 1.09 36.98
CA ASN A 283 14.28 1.91 38.06
C ASN A 283 12.76 2.14 37.94
N LYS A 284 12.17 1.93 36.76
CA LYS A 284 10.71 2.01 36.57
C LYS A 284 9.94 0.75 37.01
N SER A 285 10.63 -0.32 37.43
CA SER A 285 10.02 -1.61 37.80
C SER A 285 10.01 -1.93 39.30
N ALA A 286 10.31 -0.97 40.19
CA ALA A 286 10.19 -1.18 41.64
C ALA A 286 8.83 -0.67 42.16
N PRO A 287 7.98 -1.51 42.78
CA PRO A 287 6.76 -1.06 43.44
C PRO A 287 7.08 -0.42 44.81
N PRO A 288 6.22 0.49 45.33
CA PRO A 288 6.39 1.06 46.65
C PRO A 288 6.14 0.01 47.74
N SER A 289 6.99 0.00 48.77
CA SER A 289 6.86 -0.88 49.93
C SER A 289 5.78 -0.34 50.88
N GLU A 290 4.69 -1.09 51.06
CA GLU A 290 3.68 -0.83 52.09
C GLU A 290 3.81 -1.83 53.26
N ALA A 291 3.73 -1.29 54.47
CA ALA A 291 3.79 -2.01 55.76
C ALA A 291 2.47 -2.76 56.06
N PRO A 292 2.47 -3.78 56.95
CA PRO A 292 1.33 -4.69 57.09
C PRO A 292 0.24 -4.12 58.01
N VAL A 293 -1.01 -4.10 57.53
CA VAL A 293 -2.20 -3.76 58.33
C VAL A 293 -2.90 -5.05 58.80
N GLN A 294 -3.13 -5.12 60.11
CA GLN A 294 -3.75 -6.27 60.79
C GLN A 294 -5.22 -6.48 60.42
N MET A 295 -5.59 -7.76 60.23
CA MET A 295 -6.97 -8.23 60.13
C MET A 295 -7.73 -8.05 61.46
N LYS A 296 -8.94 -7.49 61.40
CA LYS A 296 -9.99 -7.73 62.39
C LYS A 296 -11.17 -8.44 61.73
N ARG A 297 -11.39 -9.68 62.18
CA ARG A 297 -12.65 -10.43 62.05
C ARG A 297 -13.77 -9.65 62.70
N LEU A 298 -14.95 -9.66 62.09
CA LEU A 298 -16.21 -9.47 62.81
C LEU A 298 -17.14 -10.64 62.48
N VAL A 299 -17.79 -11.08 63.56
CA VAL A 299 -18.69 -12.20 63.76
C VAL A 299 -19.98 -12.00 62.99
#